data_AF-A0A4U5N7D2-F1
#
_entry.id   AF-A0A4U5N7D2-F1
#
_cell.length_a   1.000
_cell.length_b   1.000
_cell.length_c   1.000
_cell.angle_alpha   90.00
_cell.angle_beta   90.00
_cell.angle_gamma   90.00
#
_symmetry.space_group_name_H-M   'P 1'
#
loop_
_entity.id
_entity.type
_entity.pdbx_description
1 polymer ?
#
loop_
_entity_poly.entity_id
_entity_poly.type
_entity_poly.pdbx_seq_one_letter_code
_entity_poly.pdbx_strand_id
1 'polypeptide(L)'
;MRFTKQSQFICLALLFVLGAWPSESVARTLQDVSMYERHEQWMAQYGRVYKDDAEKKTRYIVFKENVARIDAFNSQTGKSYKLGVNQFADLSNEEFKASRNRFKGHMYFGGFKNWADLDLQHLLL
;
A
#
# COMPACT_ATOMS: atom_id res chain seq x y z
N MET A 1 56.98 16.17 -10.39
CA MET A 1 56.13 14.96 -10.23
C MET A 1 55.21 14.97 -9.00
N ARG A 2 55.42 15.82 -7.97
CA ARG A 2 54.52 15.92 -6.79
C ARG A 2 53.17 16.61 -7.06
N PHE A 3 53.13 17.58 -7.98
CA PHE A 3 51.94 18.37 -8.31
C PHE A 3 50.82 17.56 -8.98
N THR A 4 51.19 16.61 -9.85
CA THR A 4 50.23 15.73 -10.56
C THR A 4 49.56 14.73 -9.62
N LYS A 5 50.29 14.20 -8.65
CA LYS A 5 49.75 13.32 -7.60
C LYS A 5 48.73 14.07 -6.73
N GLN A 6 49.06 15.29 -6.29
CA GLN A 6 48.17 16.11 -5.47
C GLN A 6 46.87 16.48 -6.21
N SER A 7 46.98 16.87 -7.48
CA SER A 7 45.80 17.11 -8.34
C SER A 7 44.96 15.85 -8.52
N GLN A 8 45.57 14.67 -8.72
CA GLN A 8 44.85 13.40 -8.80
C GLN A 8 44.08 13.07 -7.51
N PHE A 9 44.68 13.26 -6.34
CA PHE A 9 44.00 13.02 -5.06
C PHE A 9 42.83 13.98 -4.84
N ILE A 10 42.96 15.24 -5.23
CA ILE A 10 41.88 16.23 -5.16
C ILE A 10 40.74 15.85 -6.12
N CYS A 11 41.05 15.43 -7.35
CA CYS A 11 40.05 14.97 -8.31
C CYS A 11 39.29 13.72 -7.80
N LEU A 12 39.99 12.75 -7.22
CA LEU A 12 39.36 11.55 -6.64
C LEU A 12 38.47 11.91 -5.44
N ALA A 13 38.90 12.85 -4.59
CA ALA A 13 38.10 13.33 -3.47
C ALA A 13 36.82 14.06 -3.94
N LEU A 14 36.92 14.90 -4.99
CA LEU A 14 35.75 15.59 -5.56
C LEU A 14 34.75 14.62 -6.21
N LEU A 15 35.22 13.58 -6.89
CA LEU A 15 34.36 12.53 -7.46
C LEU A 15 33.64 11.72 -6.37
N PHE A 16 34.28 11.50 -5.22
CA PHE A 16 33.65 10.81 -4.09
C PHE A 16 32.56 11.66 -3.42
N VAL A 17 32.76 12.97 -3.32
CA VAL A 17 31.77 13.93 -2.78
C VAL A 17 30.56 14.08 -3.72
N LEU A 18 30.76 14.01 -5.04
CA LEU A 18 29.67 14.04 -6.03
C LEU A 18 28.95 12.70 -6.21
N GLY A 19 29.59 11.58 -5.88
CA GLY A 19 29.03 10.23 -6.02
C GLY A 19 28.20 9.74 -4.83
N ALA A 20 28.16 10.49 -3.74
CA ALA A 20 27.50 10.09 -2.48
C ALA A 20 26.15 10.78 -2.26
N TRP A 21 25.33 10.92 -3.30
CA TRP A 21 23.89 11.10 -3.12
C TRP A 21 23.19 9.80 -3.53
N PRO A 22 22.84 8.92 -2.59
CA PRO A 22 21.92 7.84 -2.89
C PRO A 22 20.63 8.48 -3.40
N SER A 23 20.24 8.14 -4.63
CA SER A 23 19.07 8.69 -5.31
C SER A 23 17.79 8.11 -4.71
N GLU A 24 17.45 8.61 -3.52
CA GLU A 24 16.19 8.30 -2.83
C GLU A 24 14.97 8.58 -3.73
N SER A 25 15.09 9.57 -4.62
CA SER A 25 14.08 9.87 -5.64
C SER A 25 13.83 8.71 -6.61
N VAL A 26 14.88 8.03 -7.08
CA VAL A 26 14.76 6.92 -8.04
C VAL A 26 14.12 5.70 -7.38
N ALA A 27 14.51 5.37 -6.14
CA ALA A 27 13.91 4.27 -5.40
C ALA A 27 12.41 4.48 -5.18
N ARG A 28 11.99 5.70 -4.80
CA ARG A 28 10.58 6.06 -4.65
C ARG A 28 9.80 5.94 -5.97
N THR A 29 10.36 6.40 -7.09
CA THR A 29 9.72 6.27 -8.40
C THR A 29 9.57 4.80 -8.82
N LEU A 30 10.59 3.97 -8.64
CA LEU A 30 10.51 2.54 -8.97
C LEU A 30 9.45 1.81 -8.14
N GLN A 31 9.36 2.12 -6.83
CA GLN A 31 8.33 1.55 -5.97
C GLN A 31 6.92 1.95 -6.43
N ASP A 32 6.72 3.23 -6.80
CA ASP A 32 5.41 3.72 -7.25
C ASP A 32 5.02 3.11 -8.61
N VAL A 33 5.96 2.98 -9.55
CA VAL A 33 5.74 2.25 -10.82
C VAL A 33 5.33 0.81 -10.55
N SER A 34 6.03 0.11 -9.64
CA SER A 34 5.70 -1.28 -9.32
C SER A 34 4.31 -1.44 -8.68
N MET A 35 3.86 -0.47 -7.89
CA MET A 35 2.55 -0.51 -7.25
C MET A 35 1.42 -0.22 -8.26
N TYR A 36 1.67 0.71 -9.19
CA TYR A 36 0.76 1.00 -10.27
C TYR A 36 0.54 -0.22 -11.17
N GLU A 37 1.60 -0.94 -11.54
CA GLU A 37 1.49 -2.17 -12.33
C GLU A 37 0.65 -3.25 -11.62
N ARG A 38 0.85 -3.44 -10.30
CA ARG A 38 0.02 -4.36 -9.51
C ARG A 38 -1.46 -3.97 -9.53
N HIS A 39 -1.77 -2.68 -9.47
CA HIS A 39 -3.13 -2.18 -9.55
C HIS A 39 -3.76 -2.46 -10.92
N GLU A 40 -3.06 -2.19 -12.02
CA GLU A 40 -3.56 -2.51 -13.37
C GLU A 40 -3.78 -4.02 -13.57
N GLN A 41 -2.86 -4.86 -13.09
CA GLN A 41 -3.02 -6.33 -13.13
C GLN A 41 -4.23 -6.79 -12.32
N TRP A 42 -4.39 -6.26 -11.11
CA TRP A 42 -5.53 -6.56 -10.26
C TRP A 42 -6.86 -6.12 -10.89
N MET A 43 -6.90 -4.93 -11.49
CA MET A 43 -8.09 -4.46 -12.21
C MET A 43 -8.44 -5.37 -13.37
N ALA A 44 -7.45 -5.79 -14.16
CA ALA A 44 -7.65 -6.73 -15.26
C ALA A 44 -8.16 -8.09 -14.74
N GLN A 45 -7.60 -8.59 -13.64
CA GLN A 45 -8.01 -9.85 -13.03
C GLN A 45 -9.48 -9.84 -12.56
N TYR A 46 -9.94 -8.74 -11.97
CA TYR A 46 -11.29 -8.62 -11.39
C TYR A 46 -12.27 -7.85 -12.28
N GLY A 47 -11.89 -7.50 -13.51
CA GLY A 47 -12.72 -6.78 -14.47
C GLY A 47 -13.15 -5.39 -13.98
N ARG A 48 -12.27 -4.68 -13.28
CA ARG A 48 -12.56 -3.35 -12.72
C ARG A 48 -12.48 -2.28 -13.80
N VAL A 49 -13.55 -1.51 -13.92
CA VAL A 49 -13.65 -0.35 -14.81
C VAL A 49 -14.26 0.79 -14.00
N TYR A 50 -13.58 1.93 -13.97
CA TYR A 50 -14.04 3.12 -13.26
C TYR A 50 -14.68 4.11 -14.22
N LYS A 51 -15.51 5.00 -13.69
CA LYS A 51 -16.23 5.99 -14.48
C LYS A 51 -15.28 7.00 -15.14
N ASP A 52 -14.29 7.45 -14.40
CA ASP A 52 -13.34 8.48 -14.81
C ASP A 52 -11.99 8.33 -14.08
N ASP A 53 -11.00 9.09 -14.55
CA ASP A 53 -9.64 9.06 -14.01
C ASP A 53 -9.57 9.54 -12.55
N ALA A 54 -10.49 10.41 -12.12
CA ALA A 54 -10.53 10.90 -10.75
C ALA A 54 -11.00 9.81 -9.78
N GLU A 55 -12.00 9.03 -10.17
CA GLU A 55 -12.41 7.83 -9.45
C GLU A 55 -11.28 6.79 -9.44
N LYS A 56 -10.67 6.51 -10.61
CA LYS A 56 -9.54 5.57 -10.70
C LYS A 56 -8.40 5.96 -9.77
N LYS A 57 -8.06 7.25 -9.69
CA LYS A 57 -7.04 7.77 -8.77
C LYS A 57 -7.42 7.57 -7.30
N THR A 58 -8.67 7.84 -6.94
CA THR A 58 -9.16 7.61 -5.57
C THR A 58 -9.10 6.14 -5.20
N ARG A 59 -9.54 5.26 -6.10
CA ARG A 59 -9.54 3.80 -5.93
C ARG A 59 -8.12 3.23 -5.85
N TYR A 60 -7.19 3.79 -6.62
CA TYR A 60 -5.77 3.46 -6.55
C TYR A 60 -5.15 3.77 -5.18
N ILE A 61 -5.50 4.91 -4.56
CA ILE A 61 -5.00 5.27 -3.22
C ILE A 61 -5.47 4.23 -2.19
N VAL A 62 -6.76 3.88 -2.21
CA VAL A 62 -7.35 2.87 -1.32
C VAL A 62 -6.69 1.50 -1.55
N PHE A 63 -6.50 1.11 -2.81
CA PHE A 63 -5.78 -0.11 -3.16
C PHE A 63 -4.37 -0.16 -2.58
N LYS A 64 -3.61 0.93 -2.72
CA LYS A 64 -2.24 1.03 -2.19
C LYS A 64 -2.20 0.89 -0.67
N GLU A 65 -3.13 1.54 0.05
CA GLU A 65 -3.26 1.43 1.50
C GLU A 65 -3.59 0.00 1.94
N ASN A 66 -4.53 -0.65 1.26
CA ASN A 66 -4.93 -2.02 1.56
C ASN A 66 -3.80 -3.03 1.29
N VAL A 67 -3.09 -2.91 0.16
CA VAL A 67 -1.91 -3.75 -0.14
C VAL A 67 -0.82 -3.55 0.91
N ALA A 68 -0.53 -2.30 1.30
CA ALA A 68 0.45 -2.02 2.34
C ALA A 68 0.08 -2.67 3.68
N ARG A 69 -1.22 -2.70 4.03
CA ARG A 69 -1.70 -3.37 5.23
C ARG A 69 -1.57 -4.89 5.16
N ILE A 70 -1.89 -5.49 4.01
CA ILE A 70 -1.71 -6.92 3.76
C ILE A 70 -0.23 -7.31 3.90
N ASP A 71 0.67 -6.55 3.28
CA ASP A 71 2.11 -6.78 3.34
C ASP A 71 2.62 -6.64 4.78
N ALA A 72 2.20 -5.60 5.49
CA ALA A 72 2.54 -5.40 6.90
C ALA A 72 2.02 -6.54 7.79
N PHE A 73 0.80 -7.04 7.57
CA PHE A 73 0.26 -8.18 8.30
C PHE A 73 1.03 -9.46 8.02
N ASN A 74 1.32 -9.73 6.74
CA ASN A 74 2.01 -10.95 6.30
C ASN A 74 3.50 -10.98 6.68
N SER A 75 4.12 -9.83 6.93
CA SER A 75 5.49 -9.74 7.44
C SER A 75 5.64 -10.10 8.93
N GLN A 76 4.55 -10.11 9.69
CA GLN A 76 4.56 -10.49 11.10
C GLN A 76 4.69 -12.02 11.24
N THR A 77 5.58 -12.47 12.12
CA THR A 77 5.71 -13.90 12.47
C THR A 77 4.63 -14.34 13.45
N GLY A 78 4.28 -15.63 13.44
CA GLY A 78 3.32 -16.20 14.40
C GLY A 78 1.84 -16.02 14.04
N LYS A 79 1.50 -15.54 12.83
CA LYS A 79 0.12 -15.57 12.32
C LYS A 79 -0.21 -16.96 11.77
N SER A 80 -1.39 -17.48 12.12
CA SER A 80 -1.90 -18.77 11.62
C SER A 80 -2.45 -18.69 10.19
N TYR A 81 -2.60 -17.48 9.63
CA TYR A 81 -3.11 -17.24 8.29
C TYR A 81 -2.40 -16.06 7.63
N LYS A 82 -2.61 -15.93 6.32
CA LYS A 82 -2.10 -14.83 5.51
C LYS A 82 -3.26 -14.10 4.86
N LEU A 83 -3.11 -12.79 4.70
CA LEU A 83 -4.02 -11.97 3.91
C LEU A 83 -3.59 -11.97 2.45
N GLY A 84 -4.55 -11.78 1.56
CA GLY A 84 -4.33 -11.72 0.12
C GLY A 84 -5.16 -10.63 -0.52
N VAL A 85 -4.62 -10.03 -1.58
CA VAL A 85 -5.33 -9.01 -2.36
C VAL A 85 -6.53 -9.67 -3.05
N ASN A 86 -7.73 -9.15 -2.78
CA ASN A 86 -8.99 -9.71 -3.26
C ASN A 86 -9.80 -8.67 -4.06
N GLN A 87 -10.99 -9.05 -4.52
CA GLN A 87 -11.87 -8.17 -5.32
C GLN A 87 -12.31 -6.87 -4.62
N PHE A 88 -12.13 -6.73 -3.32
CA PHE A 88 -12.51 -5.56 -2.53
C PHE A 88 -11.33 -4.64 -2.20
N ALA A 89 -10.16 -4.89 -2.79
CA ALA A 89 -8.94 -4.15 -2.47
C ALA A 89 -9.04 -2.64 -2.75
N ASP A 90 -9.99 -2.17 -3.57
CA ASP A 90 -10.24 -0.76 -3.87
C ASP A 90 -11.34 -0.11 -3.01
N LEU A 91 -11.86 -0.83 -2.01
CA LEU A 91 -12.86 -0.33 -1.07
C LEU A 91 -12.21 0.03 0.27
N SER A 92 -12.65 1.16 0.83
CA SER A 92 -12.38 1.46 2.23
C SER A 92 -13.23 0.57 3.13
N ASN A 93 -12.81 0.42 4.37
CA ASN A 93 -13.54 -0.35 5.38
C ASN A 93 -14.99 0.12 5.54
N GLU A 94 -15.22 1.43 5.48
CA GLU A 94 -16.56 1.99 5.69
C GLU A 94 -17.46 1.80 4.47
N GLU A 95 -16.90 1.88 3.25
CA GLU A 95 -17.61 1.50 2.03
C GLU A 95 -17.94 0.00 2.00
N PHE A 96 -17.01 -0.84 2.46
CA PHE A 96 -17.22 -2.28 2.56
C PHE A 96 -18.39 -2.58 3.53
N LYS A 97 -18.38 -2.00 4.74
CA LYS A 97 -19.47 -2.17 5.71
C LYS A 97 -20.80 -1.64 5.18
N ALA A 98 -20.83 -0.44 4.59
CA ALA A 98 -22.06 0.16 4.08
C ALA A 98 -22.71 -0.69 2.98
N SER A 99 -21.92 -1.32 2.12
CA SER A 99 -22.43 -2.12 1.00
C SER A 99 -22.86 -3.54 1.41
N ARG A 100 -22.22 -4.14 2.41
CA ARG A 100 -22.40 -5.59 2.73
C ARG A 100 -22.97 -5.90 4.10
N ASN A 101 -22.79 -5.04 5.11
CA ASN A 101 -23.39 -5.26 6.42
C ASN A 101 -24.83 -4.75 6.45
N ARG A 102 -25.71 -5.44 5.72
CA ARG A 102 -27.17 -5.30 5.82
C ARG A 102 -27.76 -5.98 7.07
N PHE A 103 -26.94 -6.37 8.03
CA PHE A 103 -27.42 -6.72 9.37
C PHE A 103 -27.92 -5.46 10.08
N LYS A 104 -29.12 -5.01 9.69
CA LYS A 104 -29.97 -4.22 10.56
C LYS A 104 -30.39 -5.17 11.68
N GLY A 105 -29.62 -5.18 12.77
CA GLY A 105 -30.07 -5.79 14.01
C GLY A 105 -31.45 -5.23 14.31
N HIS A 106 -32.47 -6.06 14.15
CA HIS A 106 -33.82 -5.70 14.51
C HIS A 106 -33.77 -5.27 15.97
N MET A 107 -34.34 -4.11 16.28
CA MET A 107 -34.54 -3.64 17.64
C MET A 107 -35.00 -4.81 18.52
N TYR A 108 -34.49 -4.79 19.76
CA TYR A 108 -34.75 -5.74 20.86
C TYR A 108 -33.93 -7.03 20.78
N PHE A 109 -32.79 -7.06 21.49
CA PHE A 109 -32.61 -7.93 22.67
C PHE A 109 -31.43 -7.38 23.48
N GLY A 110 -31.63 -7.32 24.79
CA GLY A 110 -30.84 -6.50 25.70
C GLY A 110 -29.38 -6.89 25.85
N GLY A 111 -28.58 -5.88 26.20
CA GLY A 111 -27.49 -6.09 27.15
C GLY A 111 -26.10 -6.42 26.60
N PHE A 112 -25.78 -6.17 25.33
CA PHE A 112 -24.39 -6.19 24.88
C PHE A 112 -23.94 -4.85 24.30
N LYS A 113 -22.98 -4.24 25.00
CA LYS A 113 -22.28 -3.01 24.64
C LYS A 113 -21.43 -3.31 23.41
N ASN A 114 -21.70 -2.57 22.33
CA ASN A 114 -20.83 -2.36 21.17
C ASN A 114 -20.35 -3.59 20.40
N TRP A 115 -21.13 -3.98 19.38
CA TRP A 115 -20.61 -4.75 18.24
C TRP A 115 -19.62 -3.94 17.37
N ALA A 116 -19.44 -2.65 17.66
CA ALA A 116 -18.43 -1.79 17.04
C ALA A 116 -17.00 -2.05 17.55
N ASP A 117 -16.85 -2.76 18.68
CA ASP A 117 -15.55 -3.14 19.27
C ASP A 117 -15.14 -4.58 18.93
N LEU A 118 -16.01 -5.36 18.27
CA LEU A 118 -15.62 -6.65 17.70
C LEU A 118 -14.86 -6.37 16.42
N ASP A 119 -13.54 -6.38 16.60
CA ASP A 119 -12.52 -6.14 15.62
C ASP A 119 -12.65 -7.06 14.40
N LEU A 120 -13.54 -6.69 13.48
CA LEU A 120 -13.62 -7.23 12.12
C LEU A 120 -12.41 -6.76 11.28
N GLN A 121 -11.35 -6.20 11.86
CA GLN A 121 -10.09 -5.93 11.15
C GLN A 121 -9.44 -7.20 10.60
N HIS A 122 -9.75 -8.37 11.15
CA HIS A 122 -9.06 -9.61 10.78
C HIS A 122 -9.59 -10.33 9.54
N LEU A 123 -10.74 -9.92 8.97
CA LEU A 123 -11.36 -10.73 7.90
C LEU A 123 -11.66 -10.00 6.59
N LEU A 124 -11.56 -8.68 6.52
CA LEU A 124 -12.12 -7.97 5.37
C LEU A 124 -11.30 -6.78 4.89
N LEU A 125 -9.97 -6.89 4.97
CA LEU A 125 -8.95 -6.34 4.06
C LEU A 125 -7.58 -6.70 4.67
#